data_AF-L0F691-F1
#
_entry.id   AF-L0F691-F1
#
_cell.length_a   1.000
_cell.length_b   1.000
_cell.length_c   1.000
_cell.angle_alpha   90.00
_cell.angle_beta   90.00
_cell.angle_gamma   90.00
#
_symmetry.space_group_name_H-M   'P 1'
#
loop_
_entity.id
_entity.type
_entity.pdbx_description
1 polymer ?
#
loop_
_entity_poly.entity_id
_entity_poly.type
_entity_poly.pdbx_seq_one_letter_code
_entity_poly.pdbx_strand_id
1 'polypeptide(L)'
;MSRTNLYGSFVQALFFSGTVGIPKYFLNHYSELEISHIEALLIIQIMGEIETNPNPPAQLLAQRMNLEVIQVEEMITHLMSRNYLSLKKSWNHEDHQSTTGYSFVGLIEELAERWAIDEFKHFEAEQNQRKELNKQPDSTCSTTIGQIITTFEQELGRPLTPIECEVIDTWITSNFSEELILAAFKRGVMAGIRNFRYIDSILREWEKKGLRTLHEVEADDVNFQSRQEKSRTKKTSPQQPDRKVPSDKYENFYL
;
A
#
# COMPACT_ATOMS: atom_id res chain seq x y z
N MET A 1 41.89 35.35 -36.08
CA MET A 1 41.58 34.33 -35.05
C MET A 1 41.41 33.00 -35.75
N SER A 2 42.19 31.97 -35.39
CA SER A 2 42.10 30.64 -36.01
C SER A 2 40.73 30.00 -35.72
N ARG A 3 40.16 29.25 -36.66
CA ARG A 3 38.83 28.60 -36.52
C ARG A 3 38.71 27.74 -35.26
N THR A 4 39.82 27.16 -34.79
CA THR A 4 39.90 26.37 -33.55
C THR A 4 39.58 27.19 -32.30
N ASN A 5 39.94 28.47 -32.29
CA ASN A 5 39.70 29.35 -31.14
C ASN A 5 38.24 29.87 -31.10
N LEU A 6 37.62 30.06 -32.28
CA LEU A 6 36.21 30.45 -32.39
C LEU A 6 35.27 29.34 -31.91
N TYR A 7 35.56 28.08 -32.26
CA TYR A 7 34.77 26.94 -31.80
C TYR A 7 34.87 26.77 -30.28
N GLY A 8 36.08 26.93 -29.70
CA GLY A 8 36.26 26.93 -28.25
C GLY A 8 35.44 28.02 -27.55
N SER A 9 35.47 29.27 -28.06
CA SER A 9 34.67 30.37 -27.50
C SER A 9 33.16 30.15 -27.67
N PHE A 10 32.73 29.52 -28.76
CA PHE A 10 31.33 29.20 -28.99
C PHE A 10 30.83 28.12 -28.03
N VAL A 11 31.59 27.03 -27.86
CA VAL A 11 31.25 25.98 -26.89
C VAL A 11 31.16 26.56 -25.48
N GLN A 12 32.09 27.45 -25.13
CA GLN A 12 32.03 28.18 -23.85
C GLN A 12 30.73 28.99 -23.72
N ALA A 13 30.37 29.78 -24.73
CA ALA A 13 29.13 30.57 -24.72
C ALA A 13 27.87 29.69 -24.66
N LEU A 14 27.85 28.55 -25.36
CA LEU A 14 26.72 27.62 -25.40
C LEU A 14 26.45 26.95 -24.04
N PHE A 15 27.50 26.58 -23.31
CA PHE A 15 27.33 25.98 -21.98
C PHE A 15 26.99 27.02 -20.90
N PHE A 16 27.55 28.22 -21.00
CA PHE A 16 27.28 29.29 -20.04
C PHE A 16 25.96 30.05 -20.29
N SER A 17 25.33 29.88 -21.45
CA SER A 17 23.99 30.43 -21.70
C SER A 17 22.87 29.71 -20.94
N GLY A 18 23.17 28.61 -20.27
CA GLY A 18 22.21 27.82 -19.50
C GLY A 18 21.43 26.82 -20.34
N THR A 19 20.63 25.99 -19.66
CA THR A 19 19.80 24.95 -20.26
C THR A 19 18.44 24.91 -19.58
N VAL A 20 17.37 24.70 -20.35
CA VAL A 20 16.02 24.52 -19.78
C VAL A 20 15.76 23.03 -19.56
N GLY A 21 15.57 22.64 -18.30
CA GLY A 21 15.20 21.27 -17.93
C GLY A 21 13.70 21.05 -18.11
N ILE A 22 13.31 20.16 -19.02
CA ILE A 22 11.90 19.87 -19.29
C ILE A 22 11.57 18.45 -18.84
N PRO A 23 10.59 18.25 -17.94
CA PRO A 23 10.14 16.92 -17.55
C PRO A 23 9.64 16.13 -18.77
N LYS A 24 10.14 14.90 -18.95
CA LYS A 24 9.71 14.01 -20.04
C LYS A 24 8.22 13.72 -19.99
N TYR A 25 7.67 13.63 -18.78
CA TYR A 25 6.25 13.41 -18.57
C TYR A 25 5.41 14.50 -19.23
N PHE A 26 5.77 15.78 -19.04
CA PHE A 26 5.13 16.87 -19.75
C PHE A 26 5.23 16.72 -21.28
N LEU A 27 6.43 16.41 -21.82
CA LEU A 27 6.62 16.24 -23.26
C LEU A 27 5.81 15.09 -23.87
N ASN A 28 5.52 14.05 -23.10
CA ASN A 28 4.74 12.91 -23.58
C ASN A 28 3.23 13.16 -23.51
N HIS A 29 2.77 14.03 -22.60
CA HIS A 29 1.35 14.15 -22.25
C HIS A 29 0.74 15.56 -22.46
N TYR A 30 1.52 16.57 -22.89
CA TYR A 30 0.97 17.92 -23.10
C TYR A 30 -0.15 17.96 -24.14
N SER A 31 -0.12 17.10 -25.16
CA SER A 31 -1.20 17.01 -26.15
C SER A 31 -2.53 16.55 -25.54
N GLU A 32 -2.47 15.74 -24.49
CA GLU A 32 -3.67 15.27 -23.78
C GLU A 32 -4.28 16.37 -22.92
N LEU A 33 -3.46 17.35 -22.50
CA LEU A 33 -3.87 18.55 -21.76
C LEU A 33 -4.50 19.63 -22.65
N GLU A 34 -4.79 19.31 -23.92
CA GLU A 34 -5.25 20.28 -24.91
C GLU A 34 -4.27 21.44 -25.13
N ILE A 35 -2.99 21.25 -24.76
CA ILE A 35 -1.92 22.24 -24.98
C ILE A 35 -1.37 22.01 -26.38
N SER A 36 -1.37 23.07 -27.19
CA SER A 36 -0.76 23.04 -28.52
C SER A 36 0.76 22.96 -28.43
N HIS A 37 1.41 22.36 -29.44
CA HIS A 37 2.88 22.35 -29.59
C HIS A 37 3.49 23.76 -29.49
N ILE A 38 2.77 24.77 -29.99
CA ILE A 38 3.20 26.18 -29.92
C ILE A 38 3.12 26.68 -28.48
N GLU A 39 2.06 26.32 -27.74
CA GLU A 39 1.89 26.68 -26.33
C GLU A 39 2.87 25.95 -25.42
N ALA A 40 3.17 24.69 -25.71
CA ALA A 40 4.21 23.93 -25.03
C ALA A 40 5.59 24.60 -25.22
N LEU A 41 5.90 25.07 -26.44
CA LEU A 41 7.11 25.83 -26.69
C LEU A 41 7.10 27.18 -25.95
N LEU A 42 5.96 27.87 -25.88
CA LEU A 42 5.80 29.10 -25.09
C LEU A 42 6.08 28.85 -23.60
N ILE A 43 5.53 27.78 -23.04
CA ILE A 43 5.79 27.35 -21.65
C ILE A 43 7.29 27.13 -21.45
N ILE A 44 7.95 26.41 -22.36
CA ILE A 44 9.40 26.18 -22.30
C ILE A 44 10.19 27.49 -22.36
N GLN A 45 9.79 28.44 -23.20
CA GLN A 45 10.44 29.75 -23.28
C GLN A 45 10.28 30.55 -21.98
N ILE A 46 9.09 30.53 -21.37
CA ILE A 46 8.83 31.18 -20.09
C ILE A 46 9.64 30.48 -18.97
N MET A 47 9.71 29.15 -18.96
CA MET A 47 10.54 28.39 -18.02
C MET A 47 12.02 28.76 -18.12
N GLY A 48 12.52 29.01 -19.33
CA GLY A 48 13.91 29.41 -19.54
C GLY A 48 14.23 30.84 -19.09
N GLU A 49 13.22 31.71 -18.99
CA GLU A 49 13.40 33.10 -18.56
C GLU A 49 13.09 33.32 -17.08
N ILE A 50 12.47 32.37 -16.38
CA ILE A 50 11.92 32.62 -15.03
C ILE A 50 12.96 33.06 -13.99
N GLU A 51 14.22 32.66 -14.17
CA GLU A 51 15.34 33.03 -13.29
C GLU A 51 15.84 34.46 -13.54
N THR A 52 15.90 34.88 -14.81
CA THR A 52 16.46 36.18 -15.23
C THR A 52 15.39 37.26 -15.36
N ASN A 53 14.20 36.87 -15.82
CA ASN A 53 13.06 37.72 -16.06
C ASN A 53 11.78 36.95 -15.67
N PRO A 54 11.34 37.03 -14.41
CA PRO A 54 10.19 36.27 -13.92
C PRO A 54 8.87 36.54 -14.66
N ASN A 55 8.76 37.70 -15.33
CA ASN A 55 7.61 38.08 -16.15
C ASN A 55 8.09 38.63 -17.51
N PRO A 56 8.52 37.75 -18.43
CA PRO A 56 9.01 38.17 -19.73
C PRO A 56 7.91 38.88 -20.53
N PRO A 57 8.23 40.02 -21.18
CA PRO A 57 7.26 40.73 -22.00
C PRO A 57 6.88 39.89 -23.22
N ALA A 58 5.61 39.94 -23.62
CA ALA A 58 5.10 39.18 -24.76
C ALA A 58 5.88 39.46 -26.06
N GLN A 59 6.41 40.67 -26.24
CA GLN A 59 7.24 41.02 -27.40
C GLN A 59 8.54 40.20 -27.48
N LEU A 60 9.17 39.90 -26.34
CA LEU A 60 10.39 39.09 -26.31
C LEU A 60 10.10 37.65 -26.72
N LEU A 61 9.01 37.09 -26.19
CA LEU A 61 8.57 35.73 -26.50
C LEU A 61 8.16 35.60 -27.97
N ALA A 62 7.41 36.58 -28.49
CA ALA A 62 7.00 36.66 -29.89
C ALA A 62 8.20 36.68 -30.85
N GLN A 63 9.23 37.49 -30.54
CA GLN A 63 10.47 37.54 -31.33
C GLN A 63 11.20 36.20 -31.35
N ARG A 64 11.29 35.51 -30.21
CA ARG A 64 11.95 34.20 -30.11
C ARG A 64 11.22 33.09 -30.86
N MET A 65 9.90 33.13 -30.84
CA MET A 65 9.06 32.12 -31.48
C MET A 65 8.74 32.46 -32.95
N ASN A 66 9.13 33.65 -33.42
CA ASN A 66 8.78 34.18 -34.74
C ASN A 66 7.25 34.22 -34.95
N LEU A 67 6.54 34.77 -33.97
CA LEU A 67 5.08 34.89 -33.93
C LEU A 67 4.66 36.36 -33.80
N GLU A 68 3.39 36.64 -34.03
CA GLU A 68 2.82 37.94 -33.73
C GLU A 68 2.58 38.11 -32.22
N VAL A 69 2.76 39.33 -31.70
CA VAL A 69 2.60 39.63 -30.27
C VAL A 69 1.19 39.28 -29.78
N ILE A 70 0.18 39.57 -30.61
CA ILE A 70 -1.23 39.30 -30.29
C ILE A 70 -1.46 37.80 -30.06
N GLN A 71 -0.87 36.95 -30.92
CA GLN A 71 -1.00 35.50 -30.78
C GLN A 71 -0.38 35.00 -29.48
N VAL A 72 0.77 35.55 -29.07
CA VAL A 72 1.40 35.20 -27.80
C VAL A 72 0.54 35.63 -26.61
N GLU A 73 -0.04 36.82 -26.64
CA GLU A 73 -0.94 37.31 -25.59
C GLU A 73 -2.22 36.46 -25.48
N GLU A 74 -2.79 36.05 -26.61
CA GLU A 74 -3.92 35.11 -26.67
C GLU A 74 -3.56 33.76 -26.06
N MET A 75 -2.39 33.21 -26.38
CA MET A 75 -1.90 31.96 -25.81
C MET A 75 -1.66 32.06 -24.29
N ILE A 76 -1.04 33.15 -23.83
CA ILE A 76 -0.86 33.39 -22.38
C ILE A 76 -2.23 33.44 -21.69
N THR A 77 -3.19 34.15 -22.29
CA THR A 77 -4.56 34.26 -21.75
C THR A 77 -5.26 32.91 -21.73
N HIS A 78 -5.08 32.10 -22.79
CA HIS A 78 -5.63 30.75 -22.86
C HIS A 78 -5.06 29.85 -21.76
N LEU A 79 -3.73 29.84 -21.58
CA LEU A 79 -3.07 29.11 -20.49
C LEU A 79 -3.50 29.58 -19.10
N MET A 80 -3.74 30.88 -18.91
CA MET A 80 -4.29 31.40 -17.65
C MET A 80 -5.73 30.97 -17.40
N SER A 81 -6.58 30.99 -18.44
CA SER A 81 -8.00 30.59 -18.32
C SER A 81 -8.17 29.13 -17.92
N ARG A 82 -7.22 28.28 -18.32
CA ARG A 82 -7.15 26.85 -17.98
C ARG A 82 -6.40 26.57 -16.67
N ASN A 83 -5.97 27.61 -15.95
CA ASN A 83 -5.18 27.50 -14.72
C ASN A 83 -3.78 26.85 -14.90
N TYR A 84 -3.28 26.69 -16.13
CA TYR A 84 -1.93 26.17 -16.38
C TYR A 84 -0.84 27.21 -16.05
N LEU A 85 -1.17 28.49 -16.18
CA LEU A 85 -0.29 29.61 -15.89
C LEU A 85 -0.97 30.58 -14.92
N SER A 86 -0.25 31.03 -13.90
CA SER A 86 -0.75 32.02 -12.96
C SER A 86 0.32 33.07 -12.66
N LEU A 87 -0.10 34.28 -12.26
CA LEU A 87 0.80 35.34 -11.81
C LEU A 87 0.91 35.29 -10.29
N LYS A 88 2.13 35.05 -9.77
CA LYS A 88 2.42 35.09 -8.33
C LYS A 88 3.35 36.25 -8.02
N LYS A 89 3.08 36.92 -6.90
CA LYS A 89 4.00 37.92 -6.33
C LYS A 89 4.98 37.22 -5.43
N SER A 90 6.27 37.28 -5.75
CA SER A 90 7.35 36.84 -4.89
C SER A 90 8.06 38.05 -4.29
N TRP A 91 8.44 37.94 -3.03
CA TRP A 91 9.29 38.93 -2.39
C TRP A 91 10.73 38.64 -2.79
N ASN A 92 11.38 39.56 -3.51
CA ASN A 92 12.81 39.44 -3.74
C ASN A 92 13.56 40.00 -2.53
N HIS A 93 14.23 39.13 -1.78
CA HIS A 93 15.01 39.52 -0.61
C HIS A 93 16.22 40.39 -0.98
N GLU A 94 16.71 40.29 -2.23
CA GLU A 94 17.84 41.09 -2.70
C GLU A 94 17.44 42.55 -2.97
N ASP A 95 16.34 42.76 -3.70
CA ASP A 95 15.90 44.11 -4.12
C ASP A 95 14.91 44.79 -3.16
N HIS A 96 14.48 44.10 -2.08
CA HIS A 96 13.42 44.56 -1.16
C HIS A 96 12.13 45.01 -1.87
N GLN A 97 11.84 44.36 -2.99
CA GLN A 97 10.69 44.67 -3.84
C GLN A 97 9.90 43.40 -4.14
N SER A 98 8.58 43.56 -4.21
CA SER A 98 7.70 42.51 -4.68
C SER A 98 7.75 42.45 -6.21
N THR A 99 8.25 41.35 -6.76
CA THR A 99 8.23 41.09 -8.20
C THR A 99 7.07 40.16 -8.51
N THR A 100 6.38 40.41 -9.63
CA THR A 100 5.35 39.49 -10.13
C THR A 100 5.99 38.59 -11.17
N GLY A 101 5.79 37.28 -11.06
CA GLY A 101 6.31 36.31 -12.02
C GLY A 101 5.27 35.25 -12.37
N TYR A 102 5.53 34.53 -13.46
CA TYR A 102 4.70 33.40 -13.87
C TYR A 102 4.93 32.19 -12.96
N SER A 103 3.86 31.42 -12.74
CA SER A 103 3.87 30.22 -11.93
C SER A 103 3.08 29.11 -12.61
N PHE A 104 3.72 27.94 -12.73
CA PHE A 104 3.17 26.74 -13.37
C PHE A 104 2.54 25.75 -12.37
N VAL A 105 2.20 26.20 -11.15
CA VAL A 105 1.68 25.30 -10.12
C VAL A 105 0.42 24.57 -10.59
N GLY A 106 -0.52 25.26 -11.24
CA GLY A 106 -1.73 24.60 -11.74
C GLY A 106 -1.47 23.64 -12.91
N LEU A 107 -0.47 23.89 -13.76
CA LEU A 107 -0.03 22.91 -14.76
C LEU A 107 0.54 21.65 -14.11
N ILE A 108 1.33 21.80 -13.03
CA ILE A 108 1.91 20.68 -12.31
C ILE A 108 0.83 19.86 -11.59
N GLU A 109 -0.15 20.53 -10.98
CA GLU A 109 -1.30 19.88 -10.33
C GLU A 109 -2.09 19.04 -11.33
N GLU A 110 -2.43 19.60 -12.50
CA GLU A 110 -3.13 18.89 -13.55
C GLU A 110 -2.33 17.69 -14.10
N LEU A 111 -1.01 17.85 -14.29
CA LEU A 111 -0.13 16.73 -14.67
C LEU A 111 -0.10 15.64 -13.59
N ALA A 112 -0.10 16.02 -12.32
CA ALA A 112 -0.09 15.10 -11.18
C ALA A 112 -1.40 14.30 -11.08
N GLU A 113 -2.54 14.94 -11.31
CA GLU A 113 -3.85 14.26 -11.35
C GLU A 113 -3.89 13.21 -12.46
N ARG A 114 -3.40 13.54 -13.65
CA ARG A 114 -3.35 12.60 -14.77
C ARG A 114 -2.39 11.43 -14.52
N TRP A 115 -1.22 11.75 -13.97
CA TRP A 115 -0.28 10.71 -13.55
C TRP A 115 -0.91 9.75 -12.54
N ALA A 116 -1.66 10.27 -11.57
CA ALA A 116 -2.37 9.45 -10.60
C ALA A 116 -3.43 8.55 -11.26
N ILE A 117 -4.14 9.04 -12.28
CA ILE A 117 -5.12 8.24 -13.05
C ILE A 117 -4.42 7.09 -13.79
N ASP A 118 -3.28 7.35 -14.43
CA ASP A 118 -2.56 6.32 -15.18
C ASP A 118 -1.91 5.30 -14.26
N GLU A 119 -1.32 5.74 -13.14
CA GLU A 119 -0.78 4.85 -12.11
C GLU A 119 -1.88 3.98 -11.49
N PHE A 120 -3.09 4.54 -11.27
CA PHE A 120 -4.23 3.77 -10.79
C PHE A 120 -4.67 2.68 -11.79
N LYS A 121 -4.71 2.98 -13.09
CA LYS A 121 -5.00 1.97 -14.12
C LYS A 121 -3.93 0.86 -14.13
N HIS A 122 -2.67 1.23 -13.98
CA HIS A 122 -1.57 0.26 -13.88
C HIS A 122 -1.71 -0.62 -12.64
N PHE A 123 -2.08 -0.04 -11.49
CA PHE A 123 -2.31 -0.79 -10.27
C PHE A 123 -3.51 -1.75 -10.38
N GLU A 124 -4.62 -1.32 -10.99
CA GLU A 124 -5.76 -2.20 -11.26
C GLU A 124 -5.41 -3.31 -12.25
N ALA A 125 -4.63 -3.01 -13.29
CA ALA A 125 -4.17 -3.98 -14.28
C ALA A 125 -3.23 -5.01 -13.65
N GLU A 126 -2.29 -4.59 -12.79
CA GLU A 126 -1.40 -5.50 -12.07
C GLU A 126 -2.15 -6.35 -11.04
N GLN A 127 -3.14 -5.78 -10.33
CA GLN A 127 -4.02 -6.54 -9.44
C GLN A 127 -4.83 -7.59 -10.21
N ASN A 128 -5.40 -7.22 -11.35
CA ASN A 128 -6.16 -8.14 -12.20
C ASN A 128 -5.25 -9.18 -12.85
N GLN A 129 -4.05 -8.81 -13.30
CA GLN A 129 -3.08 -9.73 -13.86
C GLN A 129 -2.53 -10.69 -12.79
N ARG A 130 -2.31 -10.23 -11.54
CA ARG A 130 -2.01 -11.12 -10.40
C ARG A 130 -3.17 -12.08 -10.11
N LYS A 131 -4.43 -11.61 -10.20
CA LYS A 131 -5.61 -12.47 -10.06
C LYS A 131 -5.74 -13.49 -11.20
N GLU A 132 -5.31 -13.15 -12.41
CA GLU A 132 -5.33 -14.06 -13.58
C GLU A 132 -4.14 -15.02 -13.62
N LEU A 133 -2.93 -14.59 -13.20
CA LEU A 133 -1.77 -15.48 -13.01
C LEU A 133 -2.00 -16.50 -11.90
N ASN A 134 -2.86 -16.20 -10.92
CA ASN A 134 -3.32 -17.17 -9.92
C ASN A 134 -4.50 -18.05 -10.41
N LYS A 135 -4.91 -17.91 -11.68
CA LYS A 135 -5.90 -18.76 -12.36
C LYS A 135 -5.25 -19.44 -13.57
N GLN A 136 -4.39 -20.41 -13.30
CA GLN A 136 -4.17 -21.53 -14.23
C GLN A 136 -4.32 -22.85 -13.47
N PRO A 137 -4.76 -23.90 -14.18
CA PRO A 137 -5.68 -24.89 -13.65
C PRO A 137 -4.92 -26.17 -13.33
N ASP A 138 -4.93 -26.60 -12.08
CA ASP A 138 -4.81 -28.03 -11.79
C ASP A 138 -5.37 -28.32 -10.40
N SER A 139 -6.29 -29.28 -10.37
CA SER A 139 -6.78 -30.00 -9.19
C SER A 139 -7.61 -29.17 -8.20
N THR A 140 -8.94 -29.33 -8.28
CA THR A 140 -10.02 -29.43 -7.25
C THR A 140 -9.81 -29.03 -5.77
N CYS A 141 -8.71 -28.43 -5.36
CA CYS A 141 -8.26 -28.21 -3.99
C CYS A 141 -8.14 -26.71 -3.62
N SER A 142 -8.07 -25.82 -4.62
CA SER A 142 -7.90 -24.37 -4.40
C SER A 142 -9.13 -23.68 -3.77
N THR A 143 -10.36 -24.16 -4.03
CA THR A 143 -11.57 -23.62 -3.41
C THR A 143 -11.55 -23.77 -1.88
N THR A 144 -11.06 -24.91 -1.41
CA THR A 144 -10.99 -25.29 0.01
C THR A 144 -10.02 -24.41 0.79
N ILE A 145 -8.82 -24.16 0.24
CA ILE A 145 -7.80 -23.32 0.89
C ILE A 145 -8.31 -21.87 1.04
N GLY A 146 -8.92 -21.32 -0.02
CA GLY A 146 -9.44 -19.96 -0.01
C GLY A 146 -10.56 -19.75 1.01
N GLN A 147 -11.42 -20.75 1.22
CA GLN A 147 -12.47 -20.71 2.23
C GLN A 147 -11.89 -20.69 3.64
N ILE A 148 -10.91 -21.56 3.94
CA ILE A 148 -10.23 -21.62 5.24
C ILE A 148 -9.54 -20.29 5.55
N ILE A 149 -8.77 -19.74 4.61
CA ILE A 149 -8.06 -18.47 4.77
C ILE A 149 -9.06 -17.34 5.09
N THR A 150 -10.14 -17.24 4.31
CA THR A 150 -11.17 -16.22 4.50
C THR A 150 -11.79 -16.28 5.90
N THR A 151 -12.15 -17.48 6.37
CA THR A 151 -12.73 -17.66 7.71
C THR A 151 -11.74 -17.29 8.82
N PHE A 152 -10.46 -17.64 8.65
CA PHE A 152 -9.42 -17.28 9.61
C PHE A 152 -9.20 -15.77 9.69
N GLU A 153 -9.15 -15.07 8.56
CA GLU A 153 -8.97 -13.62 8.54
C GLU A 153 -10.13 -12.86 9.20
N GLN A 154 -11.36 -13.33 8.99
CA GLN A 154 -12.56 -12.77 9.63
C GLN A 154 -12.50 -12.89 11.16
N GLU A 155 -12.11 -14.06 11.69
CA GLU A 155 -12.04 -14.31 13.13
C GLU A 155 -10.81 -13.67 13.80
N LEU A 156 -9.72 -13.50 13.06
CA LEU A 156 -8.50 -12.85 13.54
C LEU A 156 -8.58 -11.32 13.46
N GLY A 157 -9.47 -10.77 12.62
CA GLY A 157 -9.61 -9.33 12.38
C GLY A 157 -8.40 -8.71 11.68
N ARG A 158 -7.58 -9.53 11.00
CA ARG A 158 -6.38 -9.12 10.25
C ARG A 158 -6.12 -10.09 9.11
N PRO A 159 -5.44 -9.65 8.03
CA PRO A 159 -4.99 -10.56 6.98
C PRO A 159 -3.95 -11.55 7.53
N LEU A 160 -3.93 -12.76 6.95
CA LEU A 160 -2.94 -13.78 7.28
C LEU A 160 -1.58 -13.43 6.69
N THR A 161 -0.53 -13.72 7.46
CA THR A 161 0.84 -13.60 6.97
C THR A 161 1.18 -14.74 6.01
N PRO A 162 2.13 -14.56 5.08
CA PRO A 162 2.54 -15.63 4.15
C PRO A 162 2.93 -16.94 4.86
N ILE A 163 3.59 -16.82 6.02
CA ILE A 163 4.00 -17.98 6.84
C ILE A 163 2.79 -18.73 7.40
N GLU A 164 1.73 -18.02 7.80
CA GLU A 164 0.50 -18.64 8.31
C GLU A 164 -0.25 -19.37 7.19
N CYS A 165 -0.24 -18.84 5.96
CA CYS A 165 -0.79 -19.51 4.78
C CYS A 165 -0.05 -20.83 4.46
N GLU A 166 1.29 -20.84 4.56
CA GLU A 166 2.10 -22.06 4.38
C GLU A 166 1.75 -23.15 5.42
N VAL A 167 1.43 -22.76 6.65
CA VAL A 167 1.01 -23.70 7.70
C VAL A 167 -0.35 -24.33 7.36
N ILE A 168 -1.30 -23.54 6.85
CA ILE A 168 -2.60 -24.05 6.40
C ILE A 168 -2.43 -25.02 5.24
N ASP A 169 -1.55 -24.70 4.29
CA ASP A 169 -1.23 -25.56 3.15
C ASP A 169 -0.61 -26.90 3.60
N THR A 170 0.22 -26.86 4.66
CA THR A 170 0.79 -28.06 5.28
C THR A 170 -0.29 -28.98 5.86
N TRP A 171 -1.33 -28.42 6.49
CA TRP A 171 -2.43 -29.23 7.04
C TRP A 171 -3.24 -29.92 5.93
N ILE A 172 -3.49 -29.22 4.83
CA ILE A 172 -4.24 -29.76 3.70
C ILE A 172 -3.43 -30.85 2.99
N THR A 173 -2.13 -30.62 2.81
CA THR A 173 -1.18 -31.63 2.31
C THR A 173 -1.12 -32.87 3.23
N SER A 174 -1.29 -32.68 4.53
CA SER A 174 -1.35 -33.77 5.53
C SER A 174 -2.69 -34.51 5.57
N ASN A 175 -3.57 -34.27 4.59
CA ASN A 175 -4.86 -34.95 4.41
C ASN A 175 -5.86 -34.67 5.56
N PHE A 176 -5.75 -33.53 6.22
CA PHE A 176 -6.81 -33.01 7.10
C PHE A 176 -7.93 -32.41 6.25
N SER A 177 -9.19 -32.71 6.57
CA SER A 177 -10.33 -32.10 5.91
C SER A 177 -10.51 -30.64 6.36
N GLU A 178 -11.11 -29.83 5.50
CA GLU A 178 -11.46 -28.43 5.81
C GLU A 178 -12.28 -28.32 7.10
N GLU A 179 -13.27 -29.18 7.26
CA GLU A 179 -14.14 -29.22 8.42
C GLU A 179 -13.35 -29.46 9.72
N LEU A 180 -12.33 -30.32 9.70
CA LEU A 180 -11.46 -30.57 10.84
C LEU A 180 -10.58 -29.35 11.15
N ILE A 181 -10.02 -28.70 10.14
CA ILE A 181 -9.17 -27.51 10.33
C ILE A 181 -10.00 -26.36 10.96
N LEU A 182 -11.21 -26.12 10.43
CA LEU A 182 -12.13 -25.11 10.97
C LEU A 182 -12.58 -25.46 12.40
N ALA A 183 -12.87 -26.73 12.69
CA ALA A 183 -13.24 -27.18 14.03
C ALA A 183 -12.09 -26.99 15.04
N ALA A 184 -10.85 -27.33 14.66
CA ALA A 184 -9.68 -27.14 15.49
C ALA A 184 -9.43 -25.65 15.77
N PHE A 185 -9.59 -24.80 14.75
CA PHE A 185 -9.49 -23.36 14.90
C PHE A 185 -10.55 -22.79 15.84
N LYS A 186 -11.83 -23.18 15.65
CA LYS A 186 -12.93 -22.78 16.53
C LYS A 186 -12.67 -23.17 17.98
N ARG A 187 -12.11 -24.36 18.23
CA ARG A 187 -11.71 -24.81 19.57
C ARG A 187 -10.60 -23.93 20.17
N GLY A 188 -9.62 -23.53 19.36
CA GLY A 188 -8.59 -22.55 19.74
C GLY A 188 -9.20 -21.20 20.13
N VAL A 189 -10.08 -20.66 19.29
CA VAL A 189 -10.78 -19.39 19.54
C VAL A 189 -11.61 -19.45 20.82
N MET A 190 -12.37 -20.54 21.04
CA MET A 190 -13.15 -20.75 22.27
C MET A 190 -12.27 -20.84 23.53
N ALA A 191 -11.06 -21.38 23.40
CA ALA A 191 -10.07 -21.41 24.48
C ALA A 191 -9.33 -20.06 24.67
N GLY A 192 -9.62 -19.05 23.83
CA GLY A 192 -8.94 -17.75 23.83
C GLY A 192 -7.54 -17.80 23.21
N ILE A 193 -7.16 -18.89 22.56
CA ILE A 193 -5.81 -19.12 22.00
C ILE A 193 -5.88 -19.11 20.48
N ARG A 194 -5.42 -18.02 19.88
CA ARG A 194 -5.35 -17.80 18.42
C ARG A 194 -3.93 -18.04 17.89
N ASN A 195 -3.35 -19.19 18.21
CA ASN A 195 -1.98 -19.55 17.83
C ASN A 195 -1.99 -20.78 16.92
N PHE A 196 -1.42 -20.65 15.72
CA PHE A 196 -1.32 -21.74 14.74
C PHE A 196 -0.64 -23.00 15.28
N ARG A 197 0.33 -22.87 16.19
CA ARG A 197 0.96 -24.01 16.87
C ARG A 197 0.00 -24.77 17.78
N TYR A 198 -0.95 -24.07 18.38
CA TYR A 198 -1.99 -24.68 19.21
C TYR A 198 -2.99 -25.45 18.35
N ILE A 199 -3.41 -24.86 17.22
CA ILE A 199 -4.27 -25.52 16.24
C ILE A 199 -3.61 -26.80 15.70
N ASP A 200 -2.32 -26.73 15.34
CA ASP A 200 -1.52 -27.88 14.90
C ASP A 200 -1.49 -29.00 15.96
N SER A 201 -1.39 -28.62 17.24
CA SER A 201 -1.39 -29.59 18.35
C SER A 201 -2.75 -30.32 18.47
N ILE A 202 -3.86 -29.61 18.28
CA ILE A 202 -5.21 -30.19 18.28
C ILE A 202 -5.37 -31.18 17.12
N LEU A 203 -4.97 -30.78 15.90
CA LEU A 203 -5.06 -31.62 14.71
C LEU A 203 -4.24 -32.91 14.86
N ARG A 204 -3.01 -32.82 15.39
CA ARG A 204 -2.17 -34.00 15.68
C ARG A 204 -2.74 -34.89 16.77
N GLU A 205 -3.44 -34.35 17.76
CA GLU A 205 -4.12 -35.15 18.77
C GLU A 205 -5.26 -35.96 18.15
N TRP A 206 -6.06 -35.34 17.28
CA TRP A 206 -7.14 -36.01 16.56
C TRP A 206 -6.61 -37.08 15.60
N GLU A 207 -5.52 -36.79 14.90
CA GLU A 207 -4.82 -37.76 14.05
C GLU A 207 -4.37 -39.01 14.85
N LYS A 208 -3.75 -38.80 16.02
CA LYS A 208 -3.32 -39.89 16.92
C LYS A 208 -4.49 -40.74 17.43
N LYS A 209 -5.66 -40.13 17.61
CA LYS A 209 -6.89 -40.81 18.01
C LYS A 209 -7.60 -41.48 16.83
N GLY A 210 -7.13 -41.26 15.61
CA GLY A 210 -7.74 -41.78 14.38
C GLY A 210 -9.04 -41.09 13.99
N LEU A 211 -9.32 -39.89 14.53
CA LEU A 211 -10.53 -39.12 14.26
C LEU A 211 -10.36 -38.42 12.91
N ARG A 212 -11.15 -38.83 11.91
CA ARG A 212 -11.05 -38.33 10.53
C ARG A 212 -12.30 -37.60 10.07
N THR A 213 -13.38 -37.64 10.84
CA THR A 213 -14.63 -36.94 10.53
C THR A 213 -15.05 -36.02 11.68
N LEU A 214 -15.77 -34.95 11.34
CA LEU A 214 -16.30 -34.00 12.33
C LEU A 214 -17.21 -34.70 13.35
N HIS A 215 -18.01 -35.66 12.91
CA HIS A 215 -18.88 -36.46 13.76
C HIS A 215 -18.12 -37.32 14.78
N GLU A 216 -16.95 -37.84 14.42
CA GLU A 216 -16.07 -38.58 15.36
C GLU A 216 -15.46 -37.65 16.41
N VAL A 217 -15.08 -36.43 16.03
CA VAL A 217 -14.57 -35.41 16.96
C VAL A 217 -15.63 -35.00 17.97
N GLU A 218 -16.86 -34.72 17.51
CA GLU A 218 -17.99 -34.41 18.39
C GLU A 218 -18.31 -35.56 19.35
N ALA A 219 -18.26 -36.81 18.87
CA ALA A 219 -18.46 -37.99 19.70
C ALA A 219 -17.34 -38.17 20.75
N ASP A 220 -16.08 -37.90 20.41
CA ASP A 220 -14.96 -37.91 21.38
C ASP A 220 -15.13 -36.82 22.44
N ASP A 221 -15.58 -35.62 22.06
CA ASP A 221 -15.81 -34.52 22.99
C ASP A 221 -16.95 -34.84 23.99
N VAL A 222 -18.04 -35.45 23.54
CA VAL A 222 -19.13 -35.92 24.41
C VAL A 222 -18.64 -37.05 25.34
N ASN A 223 -17.83 -37.96 24.84
CA ASN A 223 -17.23 -39.03 25.63
C ASN A 223 -16.21 -38.50 26.66
N PHE A 224 -15.47 -37.44 26.34
CA PHE A 224 -14.53 -36.79 27.25
C PHE A 224 -15.27 -36.05 28.38
N GLN A 225 -16.31 -35.28 28.05
CA GLN A 225 -17.14 -34.58 29.04
C GLN A 225 -17.83 -35.57 29.99
N SER A 226 -18.43 -36.65 29.47
CA SER A 226 -19.08 -37.67 30.31
C SER A 226 -18.09 -38.48 31.17
N ARG A 227 -16.84 -38.67 30.72
CA ARG A 227 -15.76 -39.23 31.57
C ARG A 227 -15.32 -38.27 32.67
N GLN A 228 -15.27 -36.97 32.38
CA GLN A 228 -14.90 -35.94 33.34
C GLN A 228 -15.98 -35.78 34.44
N GLU A 229 -17.26 -35.88 34.08
CA GLU A 229 -18.38 -35.89 35.03
C GLU A 229 -18.41 -37.15 35.91
N LYS A 230 -18.13 -38.33 35.33
CA LYS A 230 -17.99 -39.60 36.08
C LYS A 230 -16.78 -39.62 37.01
N SER A 231 -15.70 -38.91 36.68
CA SER A 231 -14.53 -38.75 37.54
C SER A 231 -14.77 -37.73 38.66
N ARG A 232 -15.62 -36.71 38.45
CA ARG A 232 -16.00 -35.73 39.49
C ARG A 232 -16.96 -36.32 40.52
N THR A 233 -17.88 -37.19 40.09
CA THR A 233 -18.83 -37.86 41.00
C THR A 233 -18.21 -38.99 41.83
N LYS A 234 -17.07 -39.56 41.43
CA LYS A 234 -16.34 -40.59 42.21
C LYS A 234 -15.43 -40.04 43.32
N LYS A 235 -15.27 -38.72 43.45
CA LYS A 235 -14.43 -38.08 44.49
C LYS A 235 -15.22 -37.49 45.67
N THR A 236 -16.54 -37.67 45.72
CA THR A 236 -17.37 -37.21 46.84
C THR A 236 -18.18 -38.37 47.41
N SER A 237 -17.62 -39.07 48.39
CA SER A 237 -18.35 -39.84 49.40
C SER A 237 -17.52 -39.95 50.69
N PRO A 238 -18.15 -39.94 51.88
CA PRO A 238 -17.62 -39.24 53.05
C PRO A 238 -16.97 -40.16 54.09
N GLN A 239 -15.87 -39.71 54.70
CA GLN A 239 -15.38 -40.25 55.98
C GLN A 239 -14.85 -39.11 56.87
N GLN A 240 -15.64 -38.79 57.91
CA GLN A 240 -15.16 -38.33 59.22
C GLN A 240 -15.13 -39.55 60.16
N PRO A 241 -14.45 -39.55 61.33
CA PRO A 241 -13.84 -38.44 62.12
C PRO A 241 -12.32 -38.68 62.38
N ASP A 242 -11.51 -37.78 62.95
CA ASP A 242 -11.49 -37.41 64.37
C ASP A 242 -10.49 -36.25 64.63
N ARG A 243 -10.72 -35.49 65.71
CA ARG A 243 -10.06 -34.23 66.08
C ARG A 243 -8.58 -34.37 66.46
N LYS A 244 -7.79 -33.31 66.19
CA LYS A 244 -6.87 -32.63 67.15
C LYS A 244 -6.32 -31.33 66.56
N VAL A 245 -6.50 -30.21 67.27
CA VAL A 245 -5.85 -28.91 67.03
C VAL A 245 -4.51 -28.90 67.79
N PRO A 246 -3.41 -28.42 67.19
CA PRO A 246 -2.71 -27.25 67.76
C PRO A 246 -2.19 -26.29 66.66
N SER A 247 -2.53 -25.00 66.76
CA SER A 247 -1.69 -23.93 67.35
C SER A 247 -0.90 -23.17 66.29
N ASP A 248 -1.27 -21.89 66.12
CA ASP A 248 -0.61 -20.84 65.36
C ASP A 248 0.91 -20.79 65.58
N LYS A 249 1.65 -20.64 64.48
CA LYS A 249 3.12 -20.54 64.52
C LYS A 249 3.73 -19.44 63.63
N TYR A 250 2.92 -18.52 63.12
CA TYR A 250 3.42 -17.42 62.28
C TYR A 250 2.86 -16.05 62.62
N GLU A 251 2.32 -15.85 63.82
CA GLU A 251 1.93 -14.51 64.30
C GLU A 251 3.11 -13.67 64.83
N ASN A 252 4.37 -14.09 64.64
CA ASN A 252 5.53 -13.29 65.07
C ASN A 252 6.74 -13.51 64.16
N PHE A 253 6.68 -13.02 62.93
CA PHE A 253 7.89 -12.72 62.16
C PHE A 253 7.61 -11.53 61.23
N TYR A 254 8.12 -10.36 61.65
CA TYR A 254 8.23 -9.09 60.91
C TYR A 254 6.91 -8.30 60.85
N LEU A 255 6.64 -7.26 61.67
CA LEU A 255 7.50 -6.12 62.03
C LEU A 255 8.17 -5.49 60.81
#